data_AF-A0A1M2V2G9-F1
#
_entry.id   AF-A0A1M2V2G9-F1
#
_cell.length_a   1.000
_cell.length_b   1.000
_cell.length_c   1.000
_cell.angle_alpha   90.00
_cell.angle_beta   90.00
_cell.angle_gamma   90.00
#
_symmetry.space_group_name_H-M   'P 1'
#
loop_
_entity.id
_entity.type
_entity.pdbx_description
1 polymer ?
#
loop_
_entity_poly.entity_id
_entity_poly.type
_entity_poly.pdbx_seq_one_letter_code
_entity_poly.pdbx_strand_id
1 'polypeptide(L)' 'MNAQNVLLTHFSARYPGMPPRRGDGPSAGGDPVVGIAFDFTRLRLGDMWKLNAYLPAIHQMFDEFGEEDPMEIDLTKLQ' A
#
# COMPACT_ATOMS: atom_id res chain seq x y z
N MET A 1 -8.13 1.76 20.84
CA MET A 1 -7.41 0.47 20.86
C MET A 1 -5.95 0.76 21.14
N ASN A 2 -5.32 0.11 22.13
CA ASN A 2 -3.91 0.30 22.49
C ASN A 2 -3.04 -0.82 21.87
N ALA A 3 -3.20 -1.04 20.57
CA ALA A 3 -2.47 -2.08 19.86
C ALA A 3 -1.03 -1.63 19.65
N GLN A 4 -0.06 -2.54 19.80
CA GLN A 4 1.36 -2.26 19.51
C GLN A 4 1.68 -2.43 18.01
N ASN A 5 0.92 -3.28 17.33
CA ASN A 5 1.08 -3.58 15.92
C ASN A 5 -0.29 -3.56 15.25
N VAL A 6 -0.39 -2.92 14.08
CA VAL A 6 -1.63 -2.81 13.30
C VAL A 6 -1.33 -3.24 11.87
N LEU A 7 -1.97 -4.32 11.43
CA LEU A 7 -1.86 -4.81 10.06
C LEU A 7 -3.12 -4.41 9.29
N LEU A 8 -2.96 -3.53 8.31
CA LEU A 8 -4.03 -3.10 7.41
C LEU A 8 -4.13 -4.06 6.23
N THR A 9 -5.34 -4.50 5.92
CA THR A 9 -5.62 -5.48 4.86
C THR A 9 -6.97 -5.20 4.23
N HIS A 10 -7.35 -5.99 3.21
CA HIS A 10 -8.65 -5.93 2.55
C HIS A 10 -8.93 -4.57 1.88
N PHE A 11 -7.95 -4.07 1.12
CA PHE A 11 -8.09 -2.85 0.34
C PHE A 11 -8.92 -3.09 -0.92
N SER A 12 -10.02 -2.35 -1.09
CA SER A 12 -10.78 -2.34 -2.34
C SER A 12 -10.25 -1.22 -3.25
N ALA A 13 -9.61 -1.58 -4.35
CA ALA A 13 -9.18 -0.65 -5.39
C ALA A 13 -9.67 -1.14 -6.76
N ARG A 14 -10.07 -0.20 -7.63
CA ARG A 14 -10.54 -0.53 -8.99
C ARG A 14 -9.38 -0.79 -9.96
N TYR A 15 -8.21 -0.22 -9.68
CA TYR A 15 -6.98 -0.39 -10.43
C TYR A 15 -5.85 -0.74 -9.47
N PRO A 16 -4.83 -1.49 -9.91
CA PRO A 16 -3.64 -1.74 -9.12
C PRO A 16 -2.97 -0.40 -8.82
N GLY A 17 -2.90 -0.04 -7.56
CA GLY A 17 -2.34 1.22 -7.10
C GLY A 17 -1.93 1.11 -5.65
N MET A 18 -0.94 1.91 -5.26
CA MET A 18 -0.43 1.86 -3.91
C MET A 18 -1.52 2.27 -2.90
N PRO A 19 -1.76 1.47 -1.83
CA PRO A 19 -2.66 1.88 -0.77
C PRO A 19 -2.13 3.14 -0.05
N PRO A 20 -3.01 4.01 0.48
CA PRO A 20 -2.61 5.26 1.11
C PRO A 20 -1.65 5.02 2.28
N ARG A 21 -0.48 5.65 2.21
CA ARG A 21 0.56 5.61 3.25
C ARG A 21 0.29 6.68 4.31
N ARG A 22 0.55 6.39 5.58
CA ARG A 22 0.77 7.44 6.57
C ARG A 22 2.04 8.21 6.18
N GLY A 23 1.96 9.54 6.10
CA GLY A 23 3.12 10.37 5.81
C GLY A 23 4.27 10.12 6.80
N ASP A 24 5.50 10.41 6.37
CA ASP A 24 6.75 10.23 7.13
C ASP A 24 6.90 11.23 8.28
N GLY A 25 5.83 11.43 9.06
CA GLY A 25 5.88 12.16 10.30
C GLY A 25 6.73 11.39 11.32
N PRO A 26 7.50 12.07 12.17
CA PRO A 26 8.25 11.41 13.23
C PRO A 26 7.26 10.63 14.08
N SER A 27 7.43 9.30 14.15
CA SER A 27 6.65 8.47 15.05
C SER A 27 7.00 8.93 16.46
N ALA A 28 6.04 9.55 17.15
CA ALA A 28 6.24 9.87 18.55
C ALA A 28 6.42 8.53 19.27
N GLY A 29 7.45 8.42 20.12
CA GLY A 29 7.72 7.19 20.85
C GLY A 29 6.45 6.70 21.56
N GLY A 30 5.85 5.61 21.07
CA GLY A 30 4.54 5.12 21.53
C GLY A 30 3.53 4.84 20.41
N ASP A 31 3.77 5.27 19.18
CA ASP A 31 2.90 4.88 18.05
C ASP A 31 2.99 3.38 17.72
N PRO A 32 1.88 2.75 17.29
CA PRO A 32 1.91 1.37 16.83
C PRO A 32 2.73 1.21 15.55
N VAL A 33 3.35 0.04 15.39
CA VAL A 33 3.88 -0.38 14.10
C VAL A 33 2.71 -0.65 13.17
N VAL A 34 2.52 0.24 12.20
CA VAL A 34 1.50 0.07 11.16
C VAL A 34 2.15 -0.55 9.93
N GLY A 35 1.56 -1.63 9.41
CA GLY A 35 1.99 -2.28 8.18
C GLY A 35 0.81 -2.52 7.23
N ILE A 36 1.09 -2.54 5.93
CA ILE A 36 0.13 -2.87 4.88
C ILE A 36 0.39 -4.31 4.43
N ALA A 37 -0.66 -5.14 4.42
CA ALA A 37 -0.59 -6.49 3.90
C ALA A 37 -0.85 -6.49 2.39
N PHE A 38 0.00 -7.21 1.66
CA PHE A 38 -0.23 -7.63 0.27
C PHE A 38 -0.54 -9.13 0.22
N ASP A 39 -1.06 -9.60 -0.90
CA ASP A 39 -1.30 -11.04 -1.10
C ASP A 39 0.00 -11.82 -0.86
N PHE A 40 -0.14 -12.98 -0.20
CA PHE A 40 0.97 -13.84 0.24
C PHE A 40 1.97 -13.22 1.24
N THR A 41 1.64 -12.09 1.85
CA THR A 41 2.44 -11.52 2.93
C THR A 41 2.57 -12.51 4.10
N ARG A 42 3.80 -12.96 4.38
CA ARG A 42 4.13 -13.87 5.49
C ARG A 42 5.28 -13.30 6.30
N LEU A 43 5.02 -12.98 7.56
CA LEU A 43 6.02 -12.46 8.50
C LEU A 43 5.71 -12.86 9.94
N ARG A 44 6.69 -12.70 10.82
CA ARG A 44 6.47 -12.78 12.27
C ARG A 44 6.02 -11.41 12.77
N LEU A 45 5.21 -11.40 13.84
CA LEU A 45 4.71 -10.15 14.44
C LEU A 45 5.84 -9.18 14.82
N GLY A 46 6.93 -9.69 15.41
CA GLY A 46 8.10 -8.88 15.78
C GLY A 46 8.90 -8.32 14.59
N ASP A 47 8.60 -8.78 13.37
CA ASP A 47 9.23 -8.34 12.13
C ASP A 47 8.32 -7.36 11.33
N MET A 48 7.17 -6.94 11.88
CA MET A 48 6.21 -6.07 11.16
C MET A 48 6.80 -4.74 10.68
N TRP A 49 7.80 -4.22 11.38
CA TRP A 49 8.50 -3.00 10.99
C TRP A 49 9.16 -3.11 9.60
N LYS A 50 9.52 -4.33 9.15
CA LYS A 50 10.12 -4.58 7.84
C LYS A 50 9.19 -4.25 6.69
N LEU A 51 7.87 -4.33 6.89
CA LEU A 51 6.89 -3.93 5.87
C LEU A 51 7.09 -2.47 5.43
N ASN A 52 7.46 -1.60 6.37
CA ASN A 52 7.74 -0.19 6.08
C ASN A 52 9.10 0.00 5.40
N ALA A 53 10.08 -0.85 5.68
CA ALA A 53 11.40 -0.81 5.04
C ALA A 53 11.33 -1.19 3.54
N TYR A 54 10.47 -2.15 3.18
CA TYR A 54 10.27 -2.58 1.79
C TYR A 54 9.24 -1.76 1.02
N LEU A 55 8.42 -0.95 1.72
CA LEU A 55 7.35 -0.17 1.12
C LEU A 55 7.80 0.74 -0.04
N PRO A 56 8.95 1.42 0.01
CA PRO A 56 9.44 2.22 -1.13
C PRO A 56 9.73 1.37 -2.37
N ALA A 57 10.31 0.18 -2.21
CA ALA A 57 10.58 -0.72 -3.33
C ALA A 57 9.30 -1.29 -3.93
N ILE A 58 8.31 -1.61 -3.08
CA ILE A 58 6.98 -2.04 -3.54
C ILE A 58 6.29 -0.90 -4.30
N HIS A 59 6.38 0.35 -3.83
CA HIS A 59 5.83 1.51 -4.52
C HIS A 59 6.40 1.65 -5.94
N GLN A 60 7.72 1.55 -6.07
CA GLN A 60 8.38 1.63 -7.38
C GLN A 60 7.83 0.58 -8.36
N MET A 61 7.55 -0.65 -7.90
CA MET A 61 6.94 -1.68 -8.75
C MET A 61 5.58 -1.22 -9.29
N PHE A 62 4.73 -0.60 -8.46
CA PHE A 62 3.43 -0.08 -8.91
C PHE A 62 3.57 1.08 -9.89
N ASP A 63 4.60 1.92 -9.76
CA ASP A 63 4.88 2.99 -10.72
C ASP A 63 5.27 2.40 -12.10
N GLU A 64 6.02 1.31 -12.13
CA GLU A 64 6.39 0.60 -13.37
C GLU A 64 5.18 -0.07 -14.08
N PHE A 65 4.13 -0.46 -13.33
CA PHE A 65 2.88 -0.97 -13.90
C PHE A 65 1.89 0.13 -14.31
N GLY A 66 2.13 1.38 -13.92
CA GLY A 66 1.21 2.52 -14.08
C GLY A 66 1.17 3.16 -15.47
N GLU A 67 1.98 2.69 -16.42
CA GLU A 67 2.05 3.22 -17.80
C GLU A 67 1.37 2.33 -18.85
N GLU A 68 0.48 1.40 -18.49
CA GLU A 68 -0.47 0.86 -19.46
C GLU A 68 -1.66 1.83 -19.58
N ASP A 69 -1.65 2.58 -20.70
CA ASP A 69 -2.56 3.62 -21.16
C ASP A 69 -3.84 3.85 -20.32
N PRO A 70 -4.17 5.11 -19.95
CA PRO A 70 -5.52 5.41 -19.52
C PRO A 70 -6.45 4.91 -20.62
N MET A 71 -7.34 3.96 -20.30
CA MET A 71 -8.37 3.50 -21.23
C MET A 71 -9.11 4.73 -21.75
N GLU A 72 -8.72 5.19 -22.93
CA GLU A 72 -9.39 6.27 -23.64
C GLU A 72 -10.73 5.68 -24.06
N ILE A 73 -11.76 5.95 -23.25
CA ILE A 73 -13.13 5.66 -23.64
C ILE A 73 -13.40 6.61 -24.81
N ASP A 74 -13.29 6.06 -26.02
CA ASP A 74 -13.63 6.75 -27.26
C ASP A 74 -15.15 7.03 -27.25
N LEU A 75 -15.52 8.19 -26.72
CA LEU A 75 -16.90 8.67 -26.64
C LEU A 75 -17.52 8.87 -28.03
N THR A 76 -16.73 8.85 -29.11
CA THR A 76 -17.25 8.93 -30.48
C THR A 76 -17.79 7.59 -31.00
N LYS A 77 -17.53 6.47 -30.30
CA LYS A 77 -18.12 5.16 -30.61
C LYS A 77 -19.43 4.88 -29.86
N LEU A 78 -19.92 5.85 -29.10
CA LEU A 78 -21.15 5.75 -28.31
C LEU A 78 -22.36 6.44 -28.95
N GLN A 79 -22.24 6.95 -30.18
CA GLN A 79 -23.36 7.44 -31.00
C GLN A 79 -23.19 7.08 -32.47
#